data_AF-A0A966HCX3-F1
#
_entry.id   AF-A0A966HCX3-F1
#
_cell.length_a   1.000
_cell.length_b   1.000
_cell.length_c   1.000
_cell.angle_alpha   90.00
_cell.angle_beta   90.00
_cell.angle_gamma   90.00
#
_symmetry.space_group_name_H-M   'P 1'
#
loop_
_entity.id
_entity.type
_entity.pdbx_description
1 polymer ?
#
loop_
_entity_poly.entity_id
_entity_poly.type
_entity_poly.pdbx_seq_one_letter_code
_entity_poly.pdbx_strand_id
1 'polypeptide(L)'
;MGKGEKAKQGKQALYRQYRSTSFDEVVGQEHVTELLKTAVRNGNISHAYLFTGPRGTGKTSVARILAFAANNIPYSHDAQHLDIIEIDAASNRRIDDIRDLREKVHIAPTSAPYKVYIIDEVHMLTGESFNALLKTLEEPPAHAIFILATTEINKVPATIISRTQRFHFRPISQKKVVDHLASIAKKEGIDIDNSALELVAEHGDGSFRDSISLLDQMGNLGVSVTAELVESILGKASFQSIQNLTDAVLDNDTELVRSLLQDFTDSGISPVTLSEQLIHRFLISTDPEAYALAEDLMYIPRAQFPQLLLLSTLLRYSTPKASQTQQVTETSKTSKQPDTIQTKPEQTTKETPAETTSKKTPNIPSESKKTAANPESRADFDWSNFLATVKTKNVPLYSVLVRAEADYSDDRLTLGFKYTLHRKKMQQTQYKTQLARLITEIYGISPEIVIIEDTPELAVDSATKEVADIMGGGEIVRVDHA
;
A
#
# COMPACT_ATOMS: atom_id res chain seq x y z
N MET A 1 -13.13 -50.14 -29.99
CA MET A 1 -13.85 -48.90 -29.67
C MET A 1 -14.04 -48.85 -28.16
N GLY A 2 -13.50 -47.83 -27.49
CA GLY A 2 -13.50 -47.77 -26.02
C GLY A 2 -12.27 -47.08 -25.42
N LYS A 3 -11.84 -45.96 -26.02
CA LYS A 3 -10.96 -44.97 -25.38
C LYS A 3 -11.57 -43.60 -25.62
N GLY A 4 -12.72 -43.38 -25.00
CA GLY A 4 -13.41 -42.10 -24.98
C GLY A 4 -13.61 -41.71 -23.52
N GLU A 5 -13.22 -40.48 -23.19
CA GLU A 5 -13.60 -39.76 -21.97
C GLU A 5 -12.99 -40.25 -20.66
N LYS A 6 -11.66 -40.10 -20.52
CA LYS A 6 -11.17 -39.51 -19.26
C LYS A 6 -11.38 -38.01 -19.40
N ALA A 7 -12.42 -37.51 -18.73
CA ALA A 7 -12.69 -36.10 -18.56
C ALA A 7 -11.39 -35.34 -18.23
N LYS A 8 -11.18 -34.20 -18.89
CA LYS A 8 -10.16 -33.19 -18.54
C LYS A 8 -10.41 -32.76 -17.08
N GLN A 9 -9.87 -33.50 -16.13
CA GLN A 9 -9.59 -32.95 -14.80
C GLN A 9 -8.61 -31.80 -15.04
N GLY A 10 -8.99 -30.58 -14.63
CA GLY A 10 -8.21 -29.38 -14.88
C GLY A 10 -6.77 -29.60 -14.41
N LYS A 11 -5.80 -29.42 -15.32
CA LYS A 11 -4.38 -29.52 -15.00
C LYS A 11 -4.10 -28.52 -13.87
N GLN A 12 -3.59 -29.01 -12.74
CA GLN A 12 -3.22 -28.16 -11.61
C GLN A 12 -2.08 -27.23 -12.05
N ALA A 13 -2.13 -25.95 -11.68
CA ALA A 13 -1.08 -25.00 -12.02
C ALA A 13 0.29 -25.46 -11.50
N LEU A 14 1.35 -25.30 -12.31
CA LEU A 14 2.66 -25.88 -12.03
C LEU A 14 3.24 -25.39 -10.69
N TYR A 15 3.02 -24.13 -10.33
CA TYR A 15 3.52 -23.57 -9.07
C TYR A 15 2.93 -24.26 -7.82
N ARG A 16 1.76 -24.92 -7.96
CA ARG A 16 1.18 -25.75 -6.89
C ARG A 16 1.69 -27.18 -6.95
N GLN A 17 1.83 -27.74 -8.14
CA GLN A 17 2.29 -29.12 -8.36
C GLN A 17 3.75 -29.32 -7.93
N TYR A 18 4.59 -28.30 -8.12
CA TYR A 18 6.02 -28.32 -7.78
C TYR A 18 6.32 -27.63 -6.44
N ARG A 19 5.33 -27.54 -5.54
CA ARG A 19 5.53 -26.97 -4.22
C ARG A 19 6.34 -27.95 -3.36
N SER A 20 7.38 -27.49 -2.66
CA SER A 20 8.19 -28.37 -1.82
C SER A 20 7.35 -29.06 -0.73
N THR A 21 7.56 -30.36 -0.56
CA THR A 21 6.89 -31.21 0.45
C THR A 21 7.82 -31.64 1.58
N SER A 22 9.12 -31.38 1.45
CA SER A 22 10.11 -31.69 2.47
C SER A 22 11.12 -30.55 2.60
N PHE A 23 11.81 -30.46 3.75
CA PHE A 23 12.86 -29.46 3.96
C PHE A 23 14.00 -29.58 2.93
N ASP A 24 14.24 -30.78 2.42
CA ASP A 24 15.32 -31.09 1.47
C ASP A 24 14.97 -30.66 0.02
N GLU A 25 13.69 -30.47 -0.29
CA GLU A 25 13.20 -29.97 -1.58
C GLU A 25 13.18 -28.44 -1.68
N VAL A 26 13.43 -27.72 -0.58
CA VAL A 26 13.38 -26.26 -0.56
C VAL A 26 14.68 -25.70 -1.11
N VAL A 27 14.61 -25.09 -2.29
CA VAL A 27 15.78 -24.55 -2.97
C VAL A 27 16.09 -23.13 -2.48
N GLY A 28 17.35 -22.85 -2.14
CA GLY A 28 17.83 -21.48 -1.90
C GLY A 28 17.58 -20.92 -0.49
N GLN A 29 17.07 -21.73 0.44
CA GLN A 29 16.80 -21.33 1.83
C GLN A 29 17.46 -22.29 2.84
N GLU A 30 18.63 -22.82 2.49
CA GLU A 30 19.33 -23.85 3.28
C GLU A 30 19.59 -23.37 4.73
N HIS A 31 19.91 -22.08 4.90
CA HIS A 31 20.12 -21.47 6.23
C HIS A 31 18.87 -21.47 7.12
N VAL A 32 17.67 -21.53 6.55
CA VAL A 32 16.41 -21.65 7.32
C VAL A 32 16.05 -23.12 7.51
N THR A 33 16.09 -23.91 6.44
CA THR A 33 15.60 -25.29 6.48
C THR A 33 16.47 -26.19 7.34
N GLU A 34 17.79 -26.00 7.37
CA GLU A 34 18.70 -26.76 8.24
C GLU A 34 18.42 -26.52 9.73
N LEU A 35 18.18 -25.26 10.11
CA LEU A 35 17.85 -24.88 11.49
C LEU A 35 16.51 -25.48 11.92
N LEU A 36 15.48 -25.36 11.09
CA LEU A 36 14.16 -25.91 11.37
C LEU A 36 14.19 -27.45 11.42
N LYS A 37 14.89 -28.09 10.48
CA LYS A 37 15.09 -29.55 10.46
C LYS A 37 15.77 -30.04 11.73
N THR A 38 16.77 -29.31 12.21
CA THR A 38 17.47 -29.62 13.47
C THR A 38 16.59 -29.42 14.68
N ALA A 39 15.81 -28.33 14.73
CA ALA A 39 14.85 -28.06 15.81
C ALA A 39 13.81 -29.17 15.94
N VAL A 40 13.22 -29.60 14.82
CA VAL A 40 12.26 -30.73 14.78
C VAL A 40 12.91 -32.03 15.24
N ARG A 41 14.11 -32.36 14.73
CA ARG A 41 14.82 -33.60 15.10
C ARG A 41 15.12 -33.67 16.60
N ASN A 42 15.47 -32.54 17.20
CA ASN A 42 15.82 -32.46 18.62
C ASN A 42 14.60 -32.28 19.53
N GLY A 43 13.39 -32.14 18.98
CA GLY A 43 12.18 -31.82 19.75
C GLY A 43 12.16 -30.40 20.33
N ASN A 44 13.06 -29.51 19.87
CA ASN A 44 13.20 -28.14 20.35
C ASN A 44 12.33 -27.18 19.52
N ILE A 45 11.03 -27.42 19.52
CA ILE A 45 10.07 -26.63 18.75
C ILE A 45 9.63 -25.41 19.57
N SER A 46 9.74 -24.21 19.00
CA SER A 46 9.29 -22.95 19.60
C SER A 46 7.77 -22.85 19.51
N HIS A 47 7.16 -22.17 20.48
CA HIS A 47 5.74 -21.82 20.45
C HIS A 47 5.41 -20.81 19.35
N ALA A 48 6.39 -20.03 18.86
CA ALA A 48 6.15 -19.03 17.82
C ALA A 48 7.35 -18.79 16.88
N TYR A 49 7.03 -18.73 15.60
CA TYR A 49 7.95 -18.50 14.48
C TYR A 49 7.48 -17.31 13.64
N LEU A 50 8.42 -16.48 13.18
CA LEU A 50 8.15 -15.38 12.25
C LEU A 50 9.01 -15.51 11.00
N PHE A 51 8.37 -15.84 9.88
CA PHE A 51 8.98 -15.99 8.56
C PHE A 51 8.85 -14.68 7.79
N THR A 52 9.99 -14.10 7.44
CA THR A 52 10.07 -12.77 6.81
C THR A 52 10.81 -12.86 5.50
N GLY A 53 10.36 -12.15 4.47
CA GLY A 53 11.09 -12.07 3.21
C GLY A 53 10.18 -11.87 2.00
N PRO A 54 10.74 -11.65 0.80
CA PRO A 54 9.96 -11.38 -0.42
C PRO A 54 8.93 -12.47 -0.72
N ARG A 55 7.91 -12.13 -1.51
CA ARG A 55 6.90 -13.10 -1.98
C ARG A 55 7.56 -14.21 -2.80
N GLY A 56 6.96 -15.40 -2.79
CA GLY A 56 7.43 -16.54 -3.59
C GLY A 56 8.79 -17.15 -3.21
N THR A 57 9.38 -16.75 -2.09
CA THR A 57 10.64 -17.32 -1.54
C THR A 57 10.46 -18.63 -0.76
N GLY A 58 9.22 -19.11 -0.60
CA GLY A 58 8.92 -20.40 0.05
C GLY A 58 8.41 -20.32 1.50
N LYS A 59 8.16 -19.13 2.05
CA LYS A 59 7.66 -18.93 3.44
C LYS A 59 6.50 -19.86 3.81
N THR A 60 5.38 -19.79 3.08
CA THR A 60 4.18 -20.59 3.35
C THR A 60 4.41 -22.09 3.11
N SER A 61 5.30 -22.45 2.17
CA SER A 61 5.66 -23.87 1.95
C SER A 61 6.43 -24.43 3.14
N VAL A 62 7.45 -23.71 3.61
CA VAL A 62 8.24 -24.10 4.79
C VAL A 62 7.39 -24.10 6.05
N ALA A 63 6.41 -23.19 6.17
CA ALA A 63 5.46 -23.17 7.28
C ALA A 63 4.64 -24.46 7.35
N ARG A 64 4.11 -24.93 6.22
CA ARG A 64 3.39 -26.21 6.14
C ARG A 64 4.32 -27.38 6.45
N ILE A 65 5.50 -27.43 5.84
CA ILE A 65 6.47 -28.50 6.11
C ILE A 65 6.79 -28.57 7.61
N LEU A 66 7.02 -27.44 8.27
CA LEU A 66 7.26 -27.36 9.70
C LEU A 66 6.06 -27.84 10.53
N ALA A 67 4.83 -27.44 10.18
CA ALA A 67 3.63 -27.84 10.89
C ALA A 67 3.41 -29.37 10.87
N PHE A 68 3.58 -29.98 9.71
CA PHE A 68 3.46 -31.43 9.55
C PHE A 68 4.63 -32.17 10.22
N ALA A 69 5.85 -31.67 10.06
CA ALA A 69 7.04 -32.27 10.69
C ALA A 69 7.01 -32.19 12.22
N ALA A 70 6.56 -31.06 12.79
CA ALA A 70 6.36 -30.88 14.23
C ALA A 70 5.37 -31.90 14.82
N ASN A 71 4.35 -32.27 14.05
CA ASN A 71 3.34 -33.25 14.43
C ASN A 71 3.71 -34.69 14.05
N ASN A 72 4.87 -34.92 13.43
CA ASN A 72 5.30 -36.22 12.90
C ASN A 72 4.27 -36.85 11.94
N ILE A 73 3.61 -36.00 11.13
CA ILE A 73 2.61 -36.40 10.13
C ILE A 73 3.26 -36.31 8.74
N PRO A 74 3.09 -37.32 7.86
CA PRO A 74 3.58 -37.23 6.49
C PRO A 74 2.87 -36.10 5.75
N TYR A 75 3.64 -35.17 5.18
CA TYR A 75 3.11 -34.07 4.39
C TYR A 75 2.94 -34.50 2.92
N SER A 76 1.77 -34.19 2.36
CA SER A 76 1.53 -34.24 0.92
C SER A 76 0.81 -32.96 0.49
N HIS A 77 0.81 -32.65 -0.81
CA HIS A 77 0.24 -31.41 -1.34
C HIS A 77 -1.21 -31.15 -0.93
N ASP A 78 -2.01 -32.22 -0.85
CA ASP A 78 -3.44 -32.17 -0.52
C ASP A 78 -3.72 -32.54 0.94
N ALA A 79 -2.67 -32.72 1.75
CA ALA A 79 -2.83 -33.04 3.16
C ALA A 79 -3.46 -31.84 3.90
N GLN A 80 -4.67 -32.05 4.41
CA GLN A 80 -5.30 -31.18 5.40
C GLN A 80 -5.37 -31.92 6.72
N HIS A 81 -5.16 -31.20 7.82
CA HIS A 81 -5.24 -31.76 9.16
C HIS A 81 -6.00 -30.79 10.07
N LEU A 82 -6.92 -31.31 10.89
CA LEU A 82 -7.78 -30.48 11.75
C LEU A 82 -6.97 -29.64 12.75
N ASP A 83 -5.84 -30.17 13.22
CA ASP A 83 -4.93 -29.47 14.12
C ASP A 83 -3.90 -28.58 13.41
N ILE A 84 -3.98 -28.41 12.09
CA ILE A 84 -3.17 -27.46 11.32
C ILE A 84 -4.12 -26.45 10.67
N ILE A 85 -4.18 -25.26 11.26
CA ILE A 85 -5.10 -24.20 10.86
C ILE A 85 -4.32 -23.15 10.08
N GLU A 86 -4.68 -22.97 8.81
CA GLU A 86 -4.08 -21.97 7.94
C GLU A 86 -5.04 -20.81 7.73
N ILE A 87 -4.55 -19.60 7.97
CA ILE A 87 -5.30 -18.35 7.88
C ILE A 87 -4.50 -17.40 7.01
N ASP A 88 -5.07 -17.01 5.89
CA ASP A 88 -4.55 -15.91 5.10
C ASP A 88 -5.15 -14.60 5.64
N ALA A 89 -4.32 -13.78 6.28
CA ALA A 89 -4.74 -12.51 6.85
C ALA A 89 -5.16 -11.49 5.78
N ALA A 90 -4.74 -11.66 4.53
CA ALA A 90 -5.17 -10.79 3.45
C ALA A 90 -6.66 -11.00 3.10
N SER A 91 -7.17 -12.22 3.24
CA SER A 91 -8.57 -12.59 2.97
C SER A 91 -9.45 -12.61 4.23
N ASN A 92 -8.89 -12.94 5.39
CA ASN A 92 -9.60 -13.02 6.68
C ASN A 92 -9.28 -11.80 7.56
N ARG A 93 -9.65 -10.62 7.08
CA ARG A 93 -9.34 -9.34 7.76
C ARG A 93 -10.31 -9.01 8.91
N ARG A 94 -11.35 -9.82 9.13
CA ARG A 94 -12.36 -9.48 10.14
C ARG A 94 -11.79 -9.71 11.53
N ILE A 95 -12.13 -8.79 12.44
CA ILE A 95 -11.68 -8.85 13.84
C ILE A 95 -12.19 -10.13 14.51
N ASP A 96 -13.39 -10.58 14.12
CA ASP A 96 -14.04 -11.76 14.68
C ASP A 96 -13.25 -13.04 14.40
N ASP A 97 -12.66 -13.21 13.20
CA ASP A 97 -11.88 -14.41 12.84
C ASP A 97 -10.67 -14.63 13.79
N ILE A 98 -10.05 -13.53 14.23
CA ILE A 98 -8.90 -13.57 15.15
C ILE A 98 -9.36 -13.76 16.60
N ARG A 99 -10.52 -13.21 16.99
CA ARG A 99 -11.10 -13.43 18.33
C ARG A 99 -11.52 -14.89 18.48
N ASP A 100 -12.16 -15.46 17.45
CA ASP A 100 -12.50 -16.87 17.38
C ASP A 100 -11.26 -17.76 17.44
N LEU A 101 -10.18 -17.35 16.76
CA LEU A 101 -8.90 -18.04 16.85
C LEU A 101 -8.38 -18.04 18.30
N ARG A 102 -8.42 -16.90 19.01
CA ARG A 102 -7.96 -16.83 20.40
C ARG A 102 -8.71 -17.83 21.29
N GLU A 103 -10.02 -17.95 21.14
CA GLU A 103 -10.82 -18.92 21.90
C GLU A 103 -10.45 -20.37 21.52
N LYS A 104 -10.26 -20.63 20.22
CA LYS A 104 -9.87 -21.95 19.70
C LYS A 104 -8.45 -22.37 20.06
N VAL A 105 -7.55 -21.42 20.37
CA VAL A 105 -6.15 -21.70 20.76
C VAL A 105 -6.06 -22.42 22.10
N HIS A 106 -7.00 -22.17 23.03
CA HIS A 106 -7.02 -22.87 24.31
C HIS A 106 -7.59 -24.30 24.22
N ILE A 107 -8.20 -24.65 23.08
CA ILE A 107 -8.73 -25.99 22.83
C ILE A 107 -7.58 -26.91 22.42
N ALA A 108 -7.38 -27.97 23.22
CA ALA A 108 -6.38 -29.00 22.99
C ALA A 108 -6.47 -29.61 21.56
N PRO A 109 -5.37 -30.15 21.03
CA PRO A 109 -5.36 -30.81 19.73
C PRO A 109 -6.29 -32.04 19.71
N THR A 110 -6.81 -32.36 18.54
CA THR A 110 -7.76 -33.47 18.32
C THR A 110 -7.04 -34.81 18.25
N SER A 111 -5.95 -34.88 17.47
CA SER A 111 -5.22 -36.12 17.20
C SER A 111 -3.71 -35.95 17.06
N ALA A 112 -3.23 -34.72 16.86
CA ALA A 112 -1.81 -34.41 16.75
C ALA A 112 -1.18 -33.98 18.09
N PRO A 113 0.15 -34.05 18.24
CA PRO A 113 0.84 -33.52 19.44
C PRO A 113 0.64 -32.01 19.63
N TYR A 114 0.60 -31.25 18.54
CA TYR A 114 0.47 -29.80 18.53
C TYR A 114 -0.67 -29.32 17.63
N LYS A 115 -1.30 -28.22 18.05
CA LYS A 115 -2.22 -27.43 17.25
C LYS A 115 -1.47 -26.25 16.65
N VAL A 116 -1.24 -26.30 15.34
CA VAL A 116 -0.39 -25.36 14.62
C VAL A 116 -1.25 -24.34 13.88
N TYR A 117 -0.96 -23.06 14.08
CA TYR A 117 -1.61 -21.93 13.45
C TYR A 117 -0.64 -21.27 12.47
N ILE A 118 -0.90 -21.40 11.17
CA ILE A 118 -0.14 -20.73 10.11
C ILE A 118 -0.92 -19.47 9.73
N ILE A 119 -0.35 -18.30 9.97
CA ILE A 119 -0.94 -17.01 9.61
C ILE A 119 -0.10 -16.38 8.50
N ASP A 120 -0.59 -16.46 7.26
CA ASP A 120 0.08 -15.86 6.10
C ASP A 120 -0.30 -14.39 5.94
N GLU A 121 0.62 -13.61 5.40
CA GLU A 121 0.56 -12.15 5.29
C GLU A 121 0.12 -11.45 6.58
N VAL A 122 0.70 -11.85 7.72
CA VAL A 122 0.31 -11.36 9.06
C VAL A 122 0.33 -9.82 9.18
N HIS A 123 1.11 -9.12 8.36
CA HIS A 123 1.13 -7.66 8.31
C HIS A 123 -0.19 -7.02 7.85
N MET A 124 -1.11 -7.81 7.27
CA MET A 124 -2.45 -7.39 6.86
C MET A 124 -3.46 -7.42 8.01
N LEU A 125 -3.08 -7.92 9.19
CA LEU A 125 -3.93 -7.90 10.38
C LEU A 125 -4.16 -6.48 10.89
N THR A 126 -5.35 -6.27 11.46
CA THR A 126 -5.67 -5.01 12.14
C THR A 126 -4.92 -4.89 13.47
N GLY A 127 -4.77 -3.68 14.00
CA GLY A 127 -4.13 -3.46 15.31
C GLY A 127 -4.84 -4.20 16.45
N GLU A 128 -6.17 -4.29 16.41
CA GLU A 128 -6.95 -5.06 17.38
C GLU A 128 -6.64 -6.56 17.30
N SER A 129 -6.53 -7.10 16.08
CA SER A 129 -6.15 -8.49 15.83
C SER A 129 -4.75 -8.81 16.38
N PHE A 130 -3.78 -7.91 16.21
CA PHE A 130 -2.45 -8.07 16.81
C PHE A 130 -2.50 -8.09 18.35
N ASN A 131 -3.28 -7.19 18.95
CA ASN A 131 -3.44 -7.16 20.41
C ASN A 131 -4.10 -8.42 20.96
N ALA A 132 -5.03 -9.02 20.21
CA ALA A 132 -5.62 -10.29 20.57
C ALA A 132 -4.60 -11.43 20.56
N LEU A 133 -3.69 -11.46 19.58
CA LEU A 133 -2.60 -12.43 19.50
C LEU A 133 -1.53 -12.25 20.58
N LEU A 134 -1.28 -11.01 21.04
CA LEU A 134 -0.23 -10.73 22.03
C LEU A 134 -0.40 -11.53 23.33
N LYS A 135 -1.61 -11.58 23.88
CA LYS A 135 -1.88 -12.35 25.11
C LYS A 135 -1.52 -13.82 24.95
N THR A 136 -1.86 -14.38 23.79
CA THR A 136 -1.61 -15.79 23.48
C THR A 136 -0.14 -16.08 23.17
N LEU A 137 0.61 -15.12 22.62
CA LEU A 137 2.05 -15.24 22.40
C LEU A 137 2.86 -15.02 23.69
N GLU A 138 2.32 -14.29 24.67
CA GLU A 138 2.93 -14.11 25.99
C GLU A 138 2.77 -15.35 26.87
N GLU A 139 1.56 -15.93 26.87
CA GLU A 139 1.22 -17.10 27.67
C GLU A 139 0.67 -18.22 26.76
N PRO A 140 1.52 -18.80 25.88
CA PRO A 140 1.09 -19.80 24.92
C PRO A 140 0.73 -21.11 25.63
N PRO A 141 -0.40 -21.75 25.27
CA PRO A 141 -0.64 -23.13 25.67
C PRO A 141 0.49 -24.04 25.17
N ALA A 142 0.90 -25.01 25.98
CA ALA A 142 2.03 -25.90 25.66
C ALA A 142 1.87 -26.69 24.34
N HIS A 143 0.63 -26.85 23.87
CA HIS A 143 0.28 -27.56 22.64
C HIS A 143 0.13 -26.63 21.42
N ALA A 144 0.18 -25.30 21.60
CA ALA A 144 -0.07 -24.34 20.52
C ALA A 144 1.25 -23.88 19.89
N ILE A 145 1.32 -23.92 18.55
CA ILE A 145 2.45 -23.40 17.77
C ILE A 145 1.93 -22.36 16.78
N PHE A 146 2.55 -21.20 16.75
CA PHE A 146 2.27 -20.14 15.78
C PHE A 146 3.38 -20.04 14.74
N ILE A 147 3.00 -19.99 13.47
CA ILE A 147 3.90 -19.72 12.35
C ILE A 147 3.34 -18.52 11.59
N LEU A 148 3.96 -17.36 11.80
CA LEU A 148 3.57 -16.11 11.17
C LEU A 148 4.43 -15.88 9.93
N ALA A 149 3.84 -15.56 8.78
CA ALA A 149 4.56 -15.22 7.56
C ALA A 149 4.23 -13.80 7.09
N THR A 150 5.23 -13.06 6.62
CA THR A 150 5.04 -11.70 6.09
C THR A 150 6.06 -11.33 5.02
N THR A 151 5.62 -10.57 4.01
CA THR A 151 6.51 -9.85 3.09
C THR A 151 6.99 -8.51 3.64
N GLU A 152 6.25 -7.89 4.57
CA GLU A 152 6.50 -6.55 5.09
C GLU A 152 6.72 -6.59 6.60
N ILE A 153 7.95 -6.87 7.02
CA ILE A 153 8.30 -6.93 8.45
C ILE A 153 8.08 -5.60 9.18
N ASN A 154 8.29 -4.47 8.50
CA ASN A 154 8.17 -3.13 9.09
C ASN A 154 6.73 -2.79 9.50
N LYS A 155 5.74 -3.49 8.96
CA LYS A 155 4.32 -3.35 9.32
C LYS A 155 3.92 -4.23 10.51
N VAL A 156 4.77 -5.17 10.93
CA VAL A 156 4.50 -6.04 12.07
C VAL A 156 4.96 -5.34 13.36
N PRO A 157 4.11 -5.27 14.41
CA PRO A 157 4.49 -4.63 15.67
C PRO A 157 5.74 -5.25 16.30
N ALA A 158 6.63 -4.42 16.84
CA ALA A 158 7.85 -4.87 17.52
C ALA A 158 7.56 -5.83 18.69
N THR A 159 6.41 -5.68 19.34
CA THR A 159 5.93 -6.55 20.42
C THR A 159 5.67 -7.99 19.97
N ILE A 160 5.23 -8.20 18.72
CA ILE A 160 5.10 -9.54 18.13
C ILE A 160 6.49 -10.07 17.78
N ILE A 161 7.30 -9.26 17.09
CA ILE A 161 8.64 -9.66 16.65
C ILE A 161 9.48 -10.16 17.84
N SER A 162 9.44 -9.46 18.98
CA SER A 162 10.23 -9.82 20.16
C SER A 162 9.81 -11.15 20.83
N ARG A 163 8.61 -11.67 20.53
CA ARG A 163 8.06 -12.91 21.08
C ARG A 163 8.13 -14.08 20.10
N THR A 164 8.78 -13.89 18.94
CA THR A 164 8.88 -14.91 17.89
C THR A 164 10.32 -15.24 17.56
N GLN A 165 10.57 -16.50 17.20
CA GLN A 165 11.83 -16.85 16.56
C GLN A 165 11.79 -16.44 15.10
N ARG A 166 12.61 -15.45 14.73
CA ARG A 166 12.61 -14.87 13.39
C ARG A 166 13.50 -15.66 12.43
N PHE A 167 12.95 -15.98 11.26
CA PHE A 167 13.68 -16.53 10.12
C PHE A 167 13.54 -15.60 8.91
N HIS A 168 14.67 -15.31 8.27
CA HIS A 168 14.72 -14.42 7.12
C HIS A 168 14.95 -15.20 5.83
N PHE A 169 13.94 -15.22 4.96
CA PHE A 169 13.97 -15.80 3.63
C PHE A 169 14.53 -14.78 2.65
N ARG A 170 15.54 -15.21 1.89
CA ARG A 170 16.26 -14.35 0.96
C ARG A 170 15.67 -14.46 -0.45
N PRO A 171 15.78 -13.43 -1.30
CA PRO A 171 15.57 -13.61 -2.73
C PRO A 171 16.43 -14.77 -3.25
N ILE A 172 15.87 -15.55 -4.16
CA ILE A 172 16.53 -16.74 -4.68
C ILE A 172 17.46 -16.31 -5.82
N SER A 173 18.68 -16.84 -5.85
CA SER A 173 19.62 -16.47 -6.89
C SER A 173 19.09 -16.87 -8.26
N GLN A 174 19.29 -16.00 -9.26
CA GLN A 174 18.80 -16.22 -10.62
C GLN A 174 19.24 -17.58 -11.18
N LYS A 175 20.49 -17.98 -10.93
CA LYS A 175 21.01 -19.31 -11.31
C LYS A 175 20.18 -20.45 -10.73
N LYS A 176 19.86 -20.42 -9.43
CA LYS A 176 19.01 -21.47 -8.80
C LYS A 176 17.59 -21.48 -9.37
N VAL A 177 17.06 -20.30 -9.73
CA VAL A 177 15.75 -20.20 -10.39
C VAL A 177 15.79 -20.86 -11.77
N VAL A 178 16.76 -20.51 -12.61
CA VAL A 178 16.94 -21.08 -13.95
C VAL A 178 17.12 -22.61 -13.89
N ASP A 179 17.99 -23.11 -13.01
CA ASP A 179 18.22 -24.55 -12.83
C ASP A 179 16.93 -25.30 -12.46
N HIS A 180 16.11 -24.69 -11.60
CA HIS A 180 14.84 -25.27 -11.19
C HIS A 180 13.79 -25.23 -12.31
N LEU A 181 13.66 -24.11 -13.01
CA LEU A 181 12.75 -23.96 -14.15
C LEU A 181 13.10 -24.94 -15.27
N ALA A 182 14.39 -25.11 -15.58
CA ALA A 182 14.86 -26.09 -16.55
C ALA A 182 14.45 -27.53 -16.17
N SER A 183 14.53 -27.86 -14.88
CA SER A 183 14.10 -29.17 -14.37
C SER A 183 12.59 -29.39 -14.51
N ILE A 184 11.78 -28.34 -14.32
CA ILE A 184 10.32 -28.37 -14.49
C ILE A 184 9.97 -28.48 -15.97
N ALA A 185 10.57 -27.65 -16.83
CA ALA A 185 10.35 -27.65 -18.27
C ALA A 185 10.62 -29.04 -18.87
N LYS A 186 11.72 -29.69 -18.46
CA LYS A 186 12.05 -31.06 -18.89
C LYS A 186 11.03 -32.10 -18.43
N LYS A 187 10.48 -31.98 -17.22
CA LYS A 187 9.47 -32.91 -16.69
C LYS A 187 8.11 -32.74 -17.37
N GLU A 188 7.74 -31.50 -17.67
CA GLU A 188 6.47 -31.15 -18.33
C GLU A 188 6.54 -31.27 -19.86
N GLY A 189 7.72 -31.45 -20.43
CA GLY A 189 7.93 -31.52 -21.88
C GLY A 189 7.78 -30.16 -22.58
N ILE A 190 8.11 -29.08 -21.89
CA ILE A 190 8.10 -27.72 -22.43
C ILE A 190 9.40 -27.50 -23.21
N ASP A 191 9.27 -27.19 -24.51
CA ASP A 191 10.40 -26.80 -25.36
C ASP A 191 10.72 -25.32 -25.15
N ILE A 192 11.82 -25.03 -24.45
CA ILE A 192 12.22 -23.67 -24.06
C ILE A 192 13.74 -23.49 -24.12
N ASP A 193 14.16 -22.36 -24.68
CA ASP A 193 15.58 -22.00 -24.78
C ASP A 193 16.17 -21.58 -23.43
N ASN A 194 17.49 -21.73 -23.28
CA ASN A 194 18.17 -21.29 -22.05
C ASN A 194 18.08 -19.76 -21.84
N SER A 195 18.19 -18.96 -22.91
CA SER A 195 18.00 -17.51 -22.85
C SER A 195 16.57 -17.12 -22.45
N ALA A 196 15.57 -17.87 -22.91
CA ALA A 196 14.18 -17.68 -22.49
C ALA A 196 13.99 -18.01 -21.00
N LEU A 197 14.62 -19.07 -20.48
CA LEU A 197 14.60 -19.40 -19.06
C LEU A 197 15.25 -18.30 -18.19
N GLU A 198 16.35 -17.71 -18.66
CA GLU A 198 17.01 -16.59 -17.98
C GLU A 198 16.10 -15.36 -17.89
N LEU A 199 15.40 -15.02 -18.97
CA LEU A 199 14.43 -13.93 -19.00
C LEU A 199 13.22 -14.18 -18.08
N VAL A 200 12.70 -15.41 -18.07
CA VAL A 200 11.62 -15.82 -17.15
C VAL A 200 12.06 -15.70 -15.70
N ALA A 201 13.29 -16.16 -15.39
CA ALA A 201 13.86 -16.07 -14.05
C ALA A 201 14.13 -14.62 -13.62
N GLU A 202 14.60 -13.78 -14.54
CA GLU A 202 14.80 -12.35 -14.31
C GLU A 202 13.48 -11.65 -14.00
N HIS A 203 12.43 -11.92 -14.79
CA HIS A 203 11.10 -11.35 -14.54
C HIS A 203 10.51 -11.78 -13.20
N GLY A 204 10.83 -13.00 -12.76
CA GLY A 204 10.40 -13.51 -11.46
C GLY A 204 11.06 -12.85 -10.25
N ASP A 205 12.12 -12.05 -10.42
CA ASP A 205 12.81 -11.29 -9.35
C ASP A 205 13.07 -12.13 -8.07
N GLY A 206 13.59 -13.35 -8.25
CA GLY A 206 13.89 -14.28 -7.15
C GLY A 206 12.67 -14.95 -6.50
N SER A 207 11.48 -14.85 -7.09
CA SER A 207 10.25 -15.54 -6.71
C SER A 207 10.04 -16.82 -7.54
N PHE A 208 10.09 -18.00 -6.91
CA PHE A 208 9.76 -19.26 -7.61
C PHE A 208 8.31 -19.27 -8.09
N ARG A 209 7.39 -18.75 -7.26
CA ARG A 209 5.98 -18.73 -7.59
C ARG A 209 5.72 -17.97 -8.89
N ASP A 210 6.30 -16.79 -9.02
CA ASP A 210 6.07 -15.92 -10.17
C ASP A 210 6.78 -16.49 -11.42
N SER A 211 8.02 -16.96 -11.25
CA SER A 211 8.79 -17.60 -12.33
C SER A 211 8.11 -18.87 -12.89
N ILE A 212 7.63 -19.77 -12.01
CA ILE A 212 6.96 -21.01 -12.43
C ILE A 212 5.60 -20.69 -13.05
N SER A 213 4.88 -19.68 -12.55
CA SER A 213 3.59 -19.26 -13.12
C SER A 213 3.78 -18.74 -14.54
N LEU A 214 4.84 -17.97 -14.79
CA LEU A 214 5.17 -17.50 -16.13
C LEU A 214 5.58 -18.67 -17.05
N LEU A 215 6.41 -19.60 -16.57
CA LEU A 215 6.76 -20.82 -17.32
C LEU A 215 5.52 -21.65 -17.71
N ASP A 216 4.56 -21.81 -16.80
CA ASP A 216 3.29 -22.51 -17.04
C ASP A 216 2.50 -21.81 -18.16
N GLN A 217 2.39 -20.48 -18.11
CA GLN A 217 1.73 -19.70 -19.16
C GLN A 217 2.39 -19.92 -20.54
N MET A 218 3.72 -19.87 -20.61
CA MET A 218 4.46 -20.07 -21.86
C MET A 218 4.31 -21.50 -22.38
N GLY A 219 4.42 -22.50 -21.50
CA GLY A 219 4.30 -23.91 -21.87
C GLY A 219 2.92 -24.28 -22.41
N ASN A 220 1.87 -23.55 -22.02
CA ASN A 220 0.52 -23.77 -22.53
C ASN A 220 0.27 -23.19 -23.94
N LEU A 221 1.23 -22.46 -24.52
CA LEU A 221 1.12 -21.95 -25.91
C LEU A 221 1.29 -23.05 -26.97
N GLY A 222 1.92 -24.19 -26.61
CA GLY A 222 2.13 -25.31 -27.53
C GLY A 222 3.16 -25.05 -28.64
N VAL A 223 3.97 -24.00 -28.50
CA VAL A 223 5.07 -23.63 -29.41
C VAL A 223 6.39 -23.65 -28.65
N SER A 224 7.50 -23.69 -29.40
CA SER A 224 8.83 -23.53 -28.83
C SER A 224 8.97 -22.12 -28.21
N VAL A 225 9.43 -22.06 -26.97
CA VAL A 225 9.53 -20.82 -26.19
C VAL A 225 10.92 -20.23 -26.37
N THR A 226 11.03 -19.25 -27.25
CA THR A 226 12.26 -18.51 -27.53
C THR A 226 12.36 -17.23 -26.70
N ALA A 227 13.55 -16.64 -26.62
CA ALA A 227 13.75 -15.36 -25.92
C ALA A 227 12.87 -14.24 -26.50
N GLU A 228 12.76 -14.15 -27.83
CA GLU A 228 11.93 -13.17 -28.53
C GLU A 228 10.44 -13.29 -28.16
N LEU A 229 9.94 -14.53 -28.02
CA LEU A 229 8.56 -14.78 -27.60
C LEU A 229 8.34 -14.32 -26.14
N VAL A 230 9.28 -14.60 -25.25
CA VAL A 230 9.22 -14.15 -23.85
C VAL A 230 9.26 -12.63 -23.76
N GLU A 231 10.15 -11.97 -24.50
CA GLU A 231 10.23 -10.51 -24.56
C GLU A 231 8.92 -9.88 -25.07
N SER A 232 8.36 -10.44 -26.15
CA SER A 232 7.08 -10.01 -26.71
C SER A 232 5.94 -10.11 -25.70
N ILE A 233 5.82 -11.24 -24.98
CA ILE A 233 4.75 -11.45 -24.00
C ILE A 233 4.93 -10.56 -22.76
N LEU A 234 6.18 -10.32 -22.36
CA LEU A 234 6.50 -9.43 -21.25
C LEU A 234 6.45 -7.94 -21.62
N GLY A 235 6.27 -7.60 -22.91
CA GLY A 235 6.34 -6.22 -23.40
C GLY A 235 7.71 -5.59 -23.15
N LYS A 236 8.79 -6.38 -23.23
CA LYS A 236 10.18 -5.96 -23.07
C LYS A 236 10.84 -5.72 -24.43
N ALA A 237 11.71 -4.73 -24.53
CA ALA A 237 12.57 -4.57 -25.70
C ALA A 237 13.71 -5.59 -25.68
N SER A 238 14.12 -6.04 -26.87
CA SER A 238 15.26 -6.95 -27.01
C SER A 238 16.55 -6.29 -26.55
N PHE A 239 17.52 -7.10 -26.12
CA PHE A 239 18.85 -6.62 -25.76
C PHE A 239 19.48 -5.78 -26.87
N GLN A 240 19.37 -6.21 -28.12
CA GLN A 240 19.93 -5.49 -29.27
C GLN A 240 19.23 -4.14 -29.48
N SER A 241 17.92 -4.07 -29.29
CA SER A 241 17.17 -2.82 -29.44
C SER A 241 17.52 -1.82 -28.34
N ILE A 242 17.68 -2.27 -27.09
CA ILE A 242 18.16 -1.43 -25.98
C ILE A 242 19.59 -0.94 -26.24
N GLN A 243 20.46 -1.81 -26.78
CA GLN A 243 21.82 -1.43 -27.14
C GLN A 243 21.83 -0.37 -28.25
N ASN A 244 21.05 -0.54 -29.31
CA ASN A 244 20.93 0.45 -30.39
C ASN A 244 20.40 1.80 -29.87
N LEU A 245 19.41 1.78 -28.97
CA LEU A 245 18.92 3.01 -28.34
C LEU A 245 20.00 3.68 -27.49
N THR A 246 20.76 2.90 -26.72
CA THR A 246 21.84 3.41 -25.88
C THR A 246 22.94 4.04 -26.73
N ASP A 247 23.35 3.37 -27.80
CA ASP A 247 24.38 3.86 -28.72
C ASP A 247 23.92 5.14 -29.42
N ALA A 248 22.66 5.21 -29.86
CA ALA A 248 22.08 6.42 -30.44
C ALA A 248 22.08 7.62 -29.47
N VAL A 249 21.84 7.38 -28.16
CA VAL A 249 21.93 8.42 -27.14
C VAL A 249 23.36 8.92 -26.97
N LEU A 250 24.34 8.01 -26.91
CA LEU A 250 25.76 8.35 -26.77
C LEU A 250 26.32 9.06 -28.01
N ASP A 251 25.88 8.66 -29.20
CA ASP A 251 26.29 9.25 -30.48
C ASP A 251 25.59 10.59 -30.79
N ASN A 252 24.70 11.05 -29.89
CA ASN A 252 23.91 12.29 -30.05
C ASN A 252 22.96 12.28 -31.27
N ASP A 253 22.51 11.11 -31.71
CA ASP A 253 21.58 10.98 -32.84
C ASP A 253 20.12 11.13 -32.38
N THR A 254 19.67 12.38 -32.27
CA THR A 254 18.32 12.71 -31.79
C THR A 254 17.19 12.15 -32.67
N GLU A 255 17.42 12.00 -33.98
CA GLU A 255 16.38 11.51 -34.90
C GLU A 255 16.24 9.99 -34.76
N LEU A 256 17.36 9.28 -34.63
CA LEU A 256 17.37 7.84 -34.36
C LEU A 256 16.78 7.51 -32.98
N VAL A 257 17.08 8.29 -31.95
CA VAL A 257 16.47 8.13 -30.61
C VAL A 257 14.95 8.27 -30.70
N ARG A 258 14.46 9.28 -31.42
CA ARG A 258 13.02 9.50 -31.59
C ARG A 258 12.35 8.37 -32.36
N SER A 259 12.94 7.92 -33.47
CA SER A 259 12.37 6.85 -34.28
C SER A 259 12.31 5.53 -33.51
N LEU A 260 13.39 5.15 -32.80
CA LEU A 260 13.41 3.95 -31.97
C LEU A 260 12.37 3.99 -30.86
N LEU A 261 12.19 5.13 -30.18
CA LEU A 261 11.14 5.28 -29.16
C LEU A 261 9.72 5.15 -29.74
N GLN A 262 9.50 5.65 -30.96
CA GLN A 262 8.23 5.49 -31.66
C GLN A 262 7.99 4.00 -31.99
N ASP A 263 8.98 3.32 -32.54
CA ASP A 263 8.91 1.88 -32.88
C ASP A 263 8.63 1.01 -31.63
N PHE A 264 9.24 1.33 -30.49
CA PHE A 264 8.93 0.66 -29.23
C PHE A 264 7.50 0.89 -28.77
N THR A 265 6.99 2.11 -28.94
CA THR A 265 5.61 2.43 -28.57
C THR A 265 4.62 1.67 -29.47
N ASP A 266 4.89 1.63 -30.77
CA ASP A 266 4.05 0.97 -31.76
C ASP A 266 4.08 -0.57 -31.62
N SER A 267 5.16 -1.12 -31.08
CA SER A 267 5.27 -2.55 -30.70
C SER A 267 4.69 -2.88 -29.32
N GLY A 268 4.11 -1.90 -28.62
CA GLY A 268 3.41 -2.10 -27.34
C GLY A 268 4.30 -2.10 -26.11
N ILE A 269 5.55 -1.67 -26.23
CA ILE A 269 6.50 -1.60 -25.12
C ILE A 269 6.26 -0.30 -24.35
N SER A 270 6.02 -0.43 -23.05
CA SER A 270 5.76 0.71 -22.17
C SER A 270 7.03 1.56 -21.98
N PRO A 271 6.92 2.91 -21.99
CA PRO A 271 8.01 3.80 -21.61
C PRO A 271 8.57 3.51 -20.21
N VAL A 272 7.73 2.99 -19.30
CA VAL A 272 8.14 2.59 -17.95
C VAL A 272 9.08 1.39 -18.02
N THR A 273 8.69 0.35 -18.77
CA THR A 273 9.51 -0.85 -18.97
C THR A 273 10.84 -0.52 -19.65
N LEU A 274 10.83 0.35 -20.67
CA LEU A 274 12.06 0.85 -21.30
C LEU A 274 12.96 1.57 -20.30
N SER A 275 12.40 2.45 -19.47
CA SER A 275 13.18 3.17 -18.45
C SER A 275 13.83 2.21 -17.46
N GLU A 276 13.13 1.15 -17.04
CA GLU A 276 13.67 0.12 -16.15
C GLU A 276 14.80 -0.67 -16.83
N GLN A 277 14.61 -1.09 -18.09
CA GLN A 277 15.65 -1.80 -18.86
C GLN A 277 16.91 -0.94 -19.05
N LEU A 278 16.74 0.36 -19.33
CA LEU A 278 17.84 1.31 -19.44
C LEU A 278 18.55 1.52 -18.11
N ILE A 279 17.83 1.69 -16.99
CA ILE A 279 18.44 1.81 -15.65
C ILE A 279 19.29 0.57 -15.35
N HIS A 280 18.75 -0.64 -15.57
CA HIS A 280 19.50 -1.88 -15.36
C HIS A 280 20.77 -1.96 -16.22
N ARG A 281 20.71 -1.48 -17.46
CA ARG A 281 21.88 -1.41 -18.34
C ARG A 281 22.95 -0.43 -17.82
N PHE A 282 22.53 0.73 -17.33
CA PHE A 282 23.44 1.78 -16.85
C PHE A 282 24.04 1.48 -15.47
N LEU A 283 23.34 0.72 -14.61
CA LEU A 283 23.89 0.26 -13.32
C LEU A 283 25.15 -0.62 -13.46
N ILE A 284 25.35 -1.24 -14.62
CA ILE A 284 26.53 -2.06 -14.93
C ILE A 284 27.65 -1.19 -15.55
N SER A 285 27.33 0.02 -16.02
CA SER A 285 28.29 0.92 -16.65
C SER A 285 29.15 1.66 -15.62
N THR A 286 30.36 2.03 -16.01
CA THR A 286 31.31 2.81 -15.17
C THR A 286 31.30 4.31 -15.50
N ASP A 287 30.39 4.76 -16.37
CA ASP A 287 30.35 6.15 -16.83
C ASP A 287 29.54 7.05 -15.89
N PRO A 288 30.12 8.13 -15.32
CA PRO A 288 29.38 9.11 -14.52
C PRO A 288 28.13 9.70 -15.20
N GLU A 289 28.15 9.89 -16.52
CA GLU A 289 26.99 10.46 -17.24
C GLU A 289 25.84 9.44 -17.33
N ALA A 290 26.15 8.15 -17.42
CA ALA A 290 25.16 7.08 -17.37
C ALA A 290 24.43 7.01 -16.01
N TYR A 291 25.11 7.32 -14.91
CA TYR A 291 24.47 7.41 -13.59
C TYR A 291 23.52 8.61 -13.47
N ALA A 292 23.89 9.76 -14.03
CA ALA A 292 23.01 10.93 -14.08
C ALA A 292 21.75 10.65 -14.92
N LEU A 293 21.91 9.99 -16.06
CA LEU A 293 20.79 9.53 -16.87
C LEU A 293 19.92 8.53 -16.10
N ALA A 294 20.51 7.53 -15.43
CA ALA A 294 19.77 6.59 -14.60
C ALA A 294 18.98 7.28 -13.48
N GLU A 295 19.52 8.36 -12.88
CA GLU A 295 18.81 9.18 -11.90
C GLU A 295 17.55 9.82 -12.48
N ASP A 296 17.66 10.43 -13.66
CA ASP A 296 16.53 11.06 -14.32
C ASP A 296 15.48 10.04 -14.80
N LEU A 297 15.90 8.84 -15.21
CA LEU A 297 15.00 7.75 -15.60
C LEU A 297 14.12 7.27 -14.43
N MET A 298 14.57 7.38 -13.17
CA MET A 298 13.79 6.96 -11.99
C MET A 298 12.49 7.75 -11.79
N TYR A 299 12.34 8.92 -12.42
CA TYR A 299 11.13 9.74 -12.33
C TYR A 299 10.04 9.31 -13.34
N ILE A 300 10.38 8.54 -14.37
CA ILE A 300 9.47 8.15 -15.46
C ILE A 300 8.25 7.36 -14.98
N PRO A 301 8.38 6.34 -14.09
CA PRO A 301 7.23 5.59 -13.61
C PRO A 301 6.17 6.44 -12.88
N ARG A 302 6.54 7.64 -12.41
CA ARG A 302 5.66 8.54 -11.65
C ARG A 302 5.10 9.69 -12.48
N ALA A 303 5.49 9.81 -13.75
CA ALA A 303 5.10 10.93 -14.60
C ALA A 303 3.66 10.80 -15.11
N GLN A 304 2.98 11.93 -15.30
CA GLN A 304 1.66 11.97 -15.96
C GLN A 304 1.76 11.62 -17.45
N PHE A 305 2.90 11.94 -18.08
CA PHE A 305 3.20 11.64 -19.48
C PHE A 305 4.56 10.93 -19.58
N PRO A 306 4.63 9.62 -19.25
CA PRO A 306 5.90 8.89 -19.20
C PRO A 306 6.66 8.90 -20.53
N GLN A 307 5.96 8.81 -21.66
CA GLN A 307 6.56 8.81 -22.99
C GLN A 307 7.28 10.13 -23.31
N LEU A 308 6.62 11.27 -23.03
CA LEU A 308 7.19 12.58 -23.26
C LEU A 308 8.39 12.82 -22.33
N LEU A 309 8.27 12.41 -21.06
CA LEU A 309 9.38 12.54 -20.12
C LEU A 309 10.58 11.69 -20.56
N LEU A 310 10.37 10.41 -20.90
CA LEU A 310 11.41 9.53 -21.42
C LEU A 310 12.12 10.15 -22.62
N LEU A 311 11.38 10.58 -23.65
CA LEU A 311 11.95 11.22 -24.83
C LEU A 311 12.76 12.47 -24.45
N SER A 312 12.19 13.38 -23.65
CA SER A 312 12.87 14.61 -23.24
C SER A 312 14.13 14.36 -22.41
N THR A 313 14.13 13.30 -21.61
CA THR A 313 15.28 12.87 -20.82
C THR A 313 16.36 12.35 -21.77
N LEU A 314 16.06 11.37 -22.64
CA LEU A 314 17.06 10.83 -23.57
C LEU A 314 17.66 11.93 -24.47
N LEU A 315 16.83 12.85 -24.98
CA LEU A 315 17.31 13.96 -25.80
C LEU A 315 18.21 14.96 -25.05
N ARG A 316 18.00 15.13 -23.74
CA ARG A 316 18.86 15.98 -22.91
C ARG A 316 20.27 15.43 -22.79
N TYR A 317 20.39 14.10 -22.72
CA TYR A 317 21.69 13.42 -22.63
C TYR A 317 22.31 13.17 -24.00
N SER A 318 21.52 13.20 -25.09
CA SER A 318 22.00 13.13 -26.46
C SER A 318 22.31 14.50 -27.08
N THR A 319 22.44 15.56 -26.28
CA THR A 319 22.86 16.88 -26.76
C THR A 319 24.09 17.34 -26.01
N PRO A 320 25.14 17.84 -26.69
CA PRO A 320 26.34 18.31 -26.02
C PRO A 320 26.01 19.49 -25.09
N LYS A 321 26.54 19.44 -23.85
CA LYS A 321 26.43 20.50 -22.80
C LYS A 321 26.77 21.93 -23.28
N ALA A 322 27.34 22.10 -24.48
CA ALA A 322 27.63 23.41 -25.08
C ALA A 322 26.38 24.21 -25.52
N SER A 323 25.20 23.58 -25.68
CA SER A 323 23.99 24.28 -26.15
C SER A 323 23.02 24.73 -25.03
N GLN A 324 23.31 24.42 -23.75
CA GLN A 324 22.42 24.76 -22.63
C GLN A 324 22.64 26.19 -22.06
N THR A 325 23.58 26.98 -22.58
CA THR A 325 23.94 28.30 -22.02
C THR A 325 23.39 29.53 -22.76
N GLN A 326 22.59 29.39 -23.84
CA GLN A 326 22.25 30.54 -24.70
C GLN A 326 20.77 30.97 -24.77
N GLN A 327 19.87 30.48 -23.92
CA GLN A 327 18.46 30.95 -23.92
C GLN A 327 18.02 31.76 -22.69
N VAL A 328 18.95 32.29 -21.89
CA VAL A 328 18.61 33.27 -20.83
C VAL A 328 19.40 34.57 -21.01
N THR A 329 19.39 35.15 -22.21
CA THR A 329 20.04 36.46 -22.40
C THR A 329 19.45 37.29 -23.53
N GLU A 330 18.13 37.30 -23.74
CA GLU A 330 17.57 38.21 -24.74
C GLU A 330 16.17 38.76 -24.41
N THR A 331 16.01 39.32 -23.22
CA THR A 331 15.08 40.45 -23.01
C THR A 331 15.53 41.27 -21.82
N SER A 332 16.42 42.23 -22.05
CA SER A 332 16.55 43.40 -21.17
C SER A 332 17.51 44.42 -21.77
N LYS A 333 17.03 45.25 -22.70
CA LYS A 333 17.52 46.63 -22.87
C LYS A 333 16.42 47.54 -23.43
N THR A 334 15.78 48.32 -22.54
CA THR A 334 15.58 49.76 -22.80
C THR A 334 15.56 50.53 -21.46
N SER A 335 16.58 51.39 -21.27
CA SER A 335 16.57 52.77 -20.71
C SER A 335 15.81 53.05 -19.39
N LYS A 336 16.31 53.76 -18.35
CA LYS A 336 17.50 54.59 -18.07
C LYS A 336 17.55 54.87 -16.54
N GLN A 337 18.78 55.03 -16.02
CA GLN A 337 19.28 55.45 -14.68
C GLN A 337 18.85 56.88 -14.23
N PRO A 338 19.23 57.44 -13.03
CA PRO A 338 20.40 57.16 -12.16
C PRO A 338 20.16 57.07 -10.61
N ASP A 339 20.89 56.21 -9.90
CA ASP A 339 22.10 56.42 -9.06
C ASP A 339 21.96 57.32 -7.82
N THR A 340 22.29 56.79 -6.62
CA THR A 340 23.40 57.34 -5.79
C THR A 340 23.94 56.33 -4.74
N ILE A 341 25.17 55.84 -4.98
CA ILE A 341 26.40 55.85 -4.14
C ILE A 341 26.27 55.40 -2.66
N GLN A 342 26.72 54.18 -2.25
CA GLN A 342 28.08 53.68 -1.88
C GLN A 342 28.35 53.58 -0.35
N THR A 343 28.63 52.33 0.06
CA THR A 343 29.71 51.78 0.94
C THR A 343 30.02 52.31 2.36
N LYS A 344 29.83 51.38 3.34
CA LYS A 344 30.75 50.82 4.40
C LYS A 344 31.45 51.77 5.41
N PRO A 345 32.02 51.27 6.54
CA PRO A 345 31.90 50.01 7.30
C PRO A 345 31.39 50.28 8.75
N GLU A 346 31.17 49.38 9.72
CA GLU A 346 32.02 48.37 10.34
C GLU A 346 31.22 47.77 11.53
N GLN A 347 31.59 46.57 11.99
CA GLN A 347 31.00 45.88 13.14
C GLN A 347 31.33 46.57 14.47
N THR A 348 30.41 46.61 15.44
CA THR A 348 30.62 46.02 16.78
C THR A 348 29.38 46.06 17.70
N THR A 349 29.06 44.88 18.24
CA THR A 349 28.55 44.54 19.59
C THR A 349 27.33 45.23 20.23
N LYS A 350 26.39 44.34 20.61
CA LYS A 350 25.73 44.17 21.93
C LYS A 350 24.95 45.35 22.52
N GLU A 351 23.65 45.16 22.70
CA GLU A 351 22.96 44.92 23.99
C GLU A 351 21.44 44.99 23.80
N THR A 352 20.73 44.00 24.36
CA THR A 352 19.32 44.07 24.80
C THR A 352 19.34 44.62 26.25
N PRO A 353 18.25 45.15 26.89
CA PRO A 353 16.83 44.92 26.60
C PRO A 353 15.82 46.07 26.92
N ALA A 354 14.54 45.76 26.67
CA ALA A 354 13.34 46.17 27.43
C ALA A 354 12.52 47.42 27.00
N GLU A 355 11.25 47.10 26.70
CA GLU A 355 10.00 47.72 27.17
C GLU A 355 9.35 48.96 26.49
N THR A 356 8.01 48.81 26.41
CA THR A 356 6.92 49.81 26.48
C THR A 356 6.50 50.67 25.26
N THR A 357 5.30 50.31 24.75
CA THR A 357 4.11 51.17 24.53
C THR A 357 3.95 52.09 23.30
N SER A 358 2.88 51.76 22.53
CA SER A 358 1.65 52.57 22.31
C SER A 358 1.66 53.80 21.40
N LYS A 359 0.79 53.78 20.38
CA LYS A 359 -0.40 54.67 20.20
C LYS A 359 -1.00 54.46 18.79
N LYS A 360 -2.25 54.03 18.68
CA LYS A 360 -3.53 54.78 18.69
C LYS A 360 -3.91 55.42 17.35
N THR A 361 -5.01 54.85 16.82
CA THR A 361 -6.20 55.38 16.12
C THR A 361 -6.47 56.89 16.15
N PRO A 362 -7.37 57.33 15.25
CA PRO A 362 -8.61 58.02 15.65
C PRO A 362 -9.87 57.38 15.01
N ASN A 363 -10.96 57.05 15.73
CA ASN A 363 -12.03 57.88 16.37
C ASN A 363 -12.91 58.64 15.34
N ILE A 364 -14.25 58.79 15.40
CA ILE A 364 -15.38 58.69 16.39
C ILE A 364 -16.69 59.04 15.56
N PRO A 365 -17.97 59.00 16.01
CA PRO A 365 -18.58 58.81 17.34
C PRO A 365 -19.69 57.73 17.47
N SER A 366 -20.07 57.55 18.73
CA SER A 366 -21.10 56.72 19.37
C SER A 366 -22.44 57.43 19.65
N GLU A 367 -23.55 56.67 19.79
CA GLU A 367 -24.68 56.84 20.74
C GLU A 367 -25.71 55.71 20.51
N SER A 368 -26.61 55.27 21.40
CA SER A 368 -26.65 55.05 22.86
C SER A 368 -27.78 54.01 23.14
N LYS A 369 -27.78 53.37 24.33
CA LYS A 369 -28.73 52.31 24.79
C LYS A 369 -30.18 52.79 24.94
N LYS A 370 -31.18 51.92 24.69
CA LYS A 370 -32.35 51.67 25.59
C LYS A 370 -33.38 50.62 25.09
N THR A 371 -33.74 49.72 26.02
CA THR A 371 -35.06 49.07 26.33
C THR A 371 -35.96 48.43 25.25
N ALA A 372 -36.21 47.13 25.48
CA ALA A 372 -37.50 46.42 25.51
C ALA A 372 -38.52 46.65 24.38
N ALA A 373 -38.70 45.61 23.54
CA ALA A 373 -39.97 44.94 23.26
C ALA A 373 -39.71 43.79 22.27
N ASN A 374 -40.05 42.56 22.67
CA ASN A 374 -40.30 41.48 21.70
C ASN A 374 -41.61 41.83 20.97
N PRO A 375 -41.72 41.67 19.64
CA PRO A 375 -42.16 40.36 19.14
C PRO A 375 -41.59 39.94 17.75
N GLU A 376 -41.65 38.63 17.51
CA GLU A 376 -41.86 37.96 16.21
C GLU A 376 -40.66 37.67 15.27
N SER A 377 -40.27 36.38 15.32
CA SER A 377 -39.93 35.46 14.21
C SER A 377 -38.93 35.92 13.13
N ARG A 378 -37.71 35.35 13.13
CA ARG A 378 -36.82 35.32 11.97
C ARG A 378 -36.13 33.96 11.81
N ALA A 379 -36.55 33.28 10.74
CA ALA A 379 -35.93 32.18 9.98
C ALA A 379 -35.60 30.86 10.72
N ASP A 380 -36.54 29.92 10.68
CA ASP A 380 -36.27 28.49 10.86
C ASP A 380 -35.20 28.03 9.85
N PHE A 381 -34.03 27.65 10.35
CA PHE A 381 -33.00 27.01 9.54
C PHE A 381 -33.37 25.53 9.32
N ASP A 382 -33.91 25.22 8.14
CA ASP A 382 -34.26 23.84 7.78
C ASP A 382 -33.07 23.11 7.14
N TRP A 383 -32.50 22.17 7.89
CA TRP A 383 -31.38 21.33 7.47
C TRP A 383 -31.71 20.45 6.26
N SER A 384 -32.94 19.95 6.15
CA SER A 384 -33.34 19.04 5.09
C SER A 384 -33.39 19.77 3.74
N ASN A 385 -33.95 20.98 3.74
CA ASN A 385 -34.00 21.86 2.56
C ASN A 385 -32.60 22.35 2.15
N PHE A 386 -31.72 22.59 3.14
CA PHE A 386 -30.33 22.93 2.86
C PHE A 386 -29.59 21.77 2.17
N LEU A 387 -29.71 20.55 2.68
CA LEU A 387 -29.07 19.36 2.07
C LEU A 387 -29.53 19.12 0.63
N ALA A 388 -30.83 19.30 0.34
CA ALA A 388 -31.36 19.19 -1.02
C ALA A 388 -30.71 20.20 -1.98
N THR A 389 -30.47 21.43 -1.52
CA THR A 389 -29.82 22.47 -2.31
C THR A 389 -28.32 22.19 -2.50
N VAL A 390 -27.62 21.73 -1.47
CA VAL A 390 -26.19 21.37 -1.57
C VAL A 390 -25.99 20.18 -2.51
N LYS A 391 -26.93 19.23 -2.57
CA LYS A 391 -26.89 18.11 -3.53
C LYS A 391 -26.74 18.57 -4.98
N THR A 392 -27.39 19.67 -5.35
CA THR A 392 -27.37 20.20 -6.72
C THR A 392 -26.17 21.10 -6.99
N LYS A 393 -25.71 21.88 -6.00
CA LYS A 393 -24.62 22.85 -6.16
C LYS A 393 -23.23 22.31 -5.86
N ASN A 394 -23.09 21.32 -4.98
CA ASN A 394 -21.78 20.80 -4.54
C ASN A 394 -21.90 19.33 -4.07
N VAL A 395 -21.86 18.40 -5.03
CA VAL A 395 -21.97 16.95 -4.80
C VAL A 395 -20.91 16.41 -3.80
N PRO A 396 -19.63 16.84 -3.85
CA PRO A 396 -18.63 16.43 -2.86
C PRO A 396 -19.00 16.83 -1.43
N LEU A 397 -19.42 18.08 -1.21
CA LEU A 397 -19.81 18.57 0.12
C LEU A 397 -21.08 17.86 0.63
N TYR A 398 -22.07 17.63 -0.25
CA TYR A 398 -23.27 16.86 0.08
C TYR A 398 -22.94 15.44 0.57
N SER A 399 -22.01 14.74 -0.08
CA SER A 399 -21.63 13.37 0.29
C SER A 399 -21.14 13.21 1.74
N VAL A 400 -20.62 14.31 2.30
CA VAL A 400 -20.14 14.39 3.67
C VAL A 400 -21.25 14.87 4.62
N LEU A 401 -22.00 15.90 4.23
CA LEU A 401 -23.05 16.51 5.07
C LEU A 401 -24.29 15.62 5.29
N VAL A 402 -24.63 14.73 4.35
CA VAL A 402 -25.76 13.77 4.53
C VAL A 402 -25.57 12.85 5.73
N ARG A 403 -24.31 12.64 6.16
CA ARG A 403 -23.95 11.83 7.31
C ARG A 403 -23.71 12.66 8.57
N ALA A 404 -24.08 13.94 8.53
CA ALA A 404 -23.96 14.86 9.65
C ALA A 404 -25.33 15.05 10.33
N GLU A 405 -25.32 15.05 11.65
CA GLU A 405 -26.42 15.59 12.45
C GLU A 405 -26.11 17.07 12.70
N ALA A 406 -27.07 17.94 12.40
CA ALA A 406 -26.91 19.37 12.51
C ALA A 406 -27.92 19.95 13.48
N ASP A 407 -27.42 20.80 14.37
CA ASP A 407 -28.23 21.63 15.24
C ASP A 407 -27.85 23.08 15.05
N TYR A 408 -28.86 23.94 14.98
CA TYR A 408 -28.68 25.38 14.77
C TYR A 408 -29.37 26.14 15.89
N SER A 409 -28.55 26.71 16.77
CA SER A 409 -28.98 27.47 17.94
C SER A 409 -28.05 28.66 18.14
N ASP A 410 -28.57 29.81 18.55
CA ASP A 410 -27.78 31.01 18.92
C ASP A 410 -26.73 31.43 17.87
N ASP A 411 -27.12 31.49 16.59
CA ASP A 411 -26.22 31.84 15.46
C ASP A 411 -25.01 30.90 15.28
N ARG A 412 -25.09 29.69 15.84
CA ARG A 412 -24.08 28.64 15.72
C ARG A 412 -24.64 27.41 15.06
N LEU A 413 -23.92 26.92 14.05
CA LEU A 413 -24.20 25.64 13.41
C LEU A 413 -23.26 24.58 13.96
N THR A 414 -23.82 23.65 14.73
CA THR A 414 -23.07 22.52 15.31
C THR A 414 -23.28 21.29 14.44
N LEU A 415 -22.17 20.69 13.99
CA LEU A 415 -22.17 19.48 13.16
C LEU A 415 -21.53 18.30 13.91
N GLY A 416 -22.32 17.26 14.15
CA GLY A 416 -21.89 15.96 14.67
C GLY A 416 -21.70 14.93 13.55
N PHE A 417 -20.65 14.13 13.63
CA PHE A 417 -20.38 13.05 12.65
C PHE A 417 -20.14 11.73 13.37
N LYS A 418 -20.89 10.69 12.96
CA LYS A 418 -20.71 9.32 13.47
C LYS A 418 -19.34 8.70 13.16
N TYR A 419 -18.65 9.16 12.12
CA TYR A 419 -17.36 8.60 11.69
C TYR A 419 -16.26 9.67 11.59
N THR A 420 -15.07 9.33 12.11
CA THR A 420 -13.90 10.21 12.18
C THR A 420 -13.39 10.68 10.82
N LEU A 421 -13.59 9.89 9.75
CA LEU A 421 -13.17 10.24 8.39
C LEU A 421 -13.94 11.46 7.83
N HIS A 422 -15.25 11.51 8.03
CA HIS A 422 -16.10 12.60 7.55
C HIS A 422 -15.85 13.88 8.34
N ARG A 423 -15.62 13.75 9.66
CA ARG A 423 -15.19 14.84 10.53
C ARG A 423 -13.89 15.47 10.06
N LYS A 424 -12.83 14.67 9.83
CA LYS A 424 -11.53 15.17 9.36
C LYS A 424 -11.63 15.87 8.00
N LYS A 425 -12.51 15.41 7.10
CA LYS A 425 -12.79 16.08 5.83
C LYS A 425 -13.48 17.44 6.03
N MET A 426 -14.48 17.53 6.91
CA MET A 426 -15.16 18.80 7.21
C MET A 426 -14.31 19.79 8.01
N GLN A 427 -13.30 19.32 8.73
CA GLN A 427 -12.35 20.19 9.42
C GLN A 427 -11.39 20.93 8.48
N GLN A 428 -11.24 20.46 7.23
CA GLN A 428 -10.41 21.14 6.24
C GLN A 428 -11.00 22.50 5.86
N THR A 429 -10.13 23.52 5.81
CA THR A 429 -10.51 24.92 5.53
C THR A 429 -11.36 25.07 4.27
N GLN A 430 -11.08 24.28 3.22
CA GLN A 430 -11.84 24.30 1.98
C GLN A 430 -13.33 23.97 2.17
N TYR A 431 -13.65 22.93 2.94
CA TYR A 431 -15.05 22.51 3.15
C TYR A 431 -15.79 23.45 4.10
N LYS A 432 -15.12 23.99 5.14
CA LYS A 432 -15.70 25.02 6.02
C LYS A 432 -16.05 26.30 5.27
N THR A 433 -15.14 26.78 4.41
CA THR A 433 -15.37 28.00 3.63
C THR A 433 -16.49 27.81 2.60
N GLN A 434 -16.57 26.63 1.96
CA GLN A 434 -17.65 26.31 1.05
C GLN A 434 -19.01 26.21 1.76
N LEU A 435 -19.04 25.60 2.94
CA LEU A 435 -20.24 25.51 3.76
C LEU A 435 -20.74 26.90 4.19
N ALA A 436 -19.85 27.74 4.74
CA ALA A 436 -20.17 29.11 5.15
C ALA A 436 -20.71 29.94 3.98
N ARG A 437 -20.05 29.88 2.82
CA ARG A 437 -20.49 30.59 1.61
C ARG A 437 -21.90 30.18 1.18
N LEU A 438 -22.20 28.88 1.18
CA LEU A 438 -23.51 28.38 0.77
C LEU A 438 -24.62 28.74 1.76
N ILE A 439 -24.33 28.74 3.06
CA ILE A 439 -25.29 29.20 4.07
C ILE A 439 -25.59 30.69 3.91
N THR A 440 -24.56 31.52 3.69
CA THR A 440 -24.75 32.96 3.43
C THR A 440 -25.48 33.23 2.12
N GLU A 441 -25.24 32.45 1.07
CA GLU A 441 -25.94 32.60 -0.22
C GLU A 441 -27.41 32.21 -0.15
N ILE A 442 -27.76 31.16 0.61
CA ILE A 442 -29.12 30.61 0.65
C ILE A 442 -29.99 31.29 1.70
N TYR A 443 -29.43 31.54 2.89
CA TYR A 443 -30.19 32.05 4.04
C TYR A 443 -29.79 33.48 4.44
N GLY A 444 -28.72 34.04 3.87
CA GLY A 444 -28.24 35.38 4.24
C GLY A 444 -27.56 35.46 5.61
N ILE A 445 -27.24 34.32 6.23
CA ILE A 445 -26.68 34.22 7.57
C ILE A 445 -25.20 33.78 7.49
N SER A 446 -24.37 34.24 8.41
CA SER A 446 -22.96 33.82 8.55
C SER A 446 -22.71 33.18 9.92
N PRO A 447 -23.18 31.94 10.16
CA PRO A 447 -23.07 31.33 11.47
C PRO A 447 -21.66 30.85 11.79
N GLU A 448 -21.34 30.77 13.08
CA GLU A 448 -20.11 30.13 13.54
C GLU A 448 -20.26 28.60 13.39
N ILE A 449 -19.36 27.95 12.63
CA ILE A 449 -19.43 26.50 12.34
C ILE A 449 -18.56 25.72 13.34
N VAL A 450 -19.21 24.96 14.21
CA VAL A 450 -18.56 24.14 15.23
C VAL A 450 -18.69 22.65 14.87
N ILE A 451 -17.61 21.88 14.97
CA ILE A 451 -17.59 20.45 14.66
C ILE A 451 -17.20 19.68 15.92
N ILE A 452 -18.13 18.92 16.48
CA ILE A 452 -17.96 18.20 17.76
C ILE A 452 -17.48 16.74 17.57
N GLU A 453 -16.96 16.13 18.64
CA GLU A 453 -16.28 14.83 18.62
C GLU A 453 -17.19 13.61 18.76
N ASP A 454 -18.38 13.79 19.35
CA ASP A 454 -19.41 12.77 19.50
C ASP A 454 -20.77 13.44 19.26
N THR A 455 -21.72 12.74 18.65
CA THR A 455 -23.15 13.09 18.71
C THR A 455 -23.61 12.87 20.14
N PRO A 456 -23.78 13.92 20.97
CA PRO A 456 -24.58 13.76 22.17
C PRO A 456 -26.01 13.56 21.67
N GLU A 457 -26.77 12.65 22.28
CA GLU A 457 -28.22 12.58 22.07
C GLU A 457 -28.79 14.01 22.09
N LEU A 458 -29.23 14.49 20.92
CA LEU A 458 -30.00 15.71 20.79
C LEU A 458 -31.26 15.49 21.63
N ALA A 459 -31.39 16.29 22.69
CA ALA A 459 -32.31 16.06 23.78
C ALA A 459 -33.76 15.88 23.31
N VAL A 460 -34.29 14.68 23.54
CA VAL A 460 -35.73 14.41 23.56
C VAL A 460 -36.25 14.87 24.92
N ASP A 461 -37.30 15.70 24.87
CA ASP A 461 -38.20 16.18 25.92
C ASP A 461 -37.86 15.91 27.39
N SER A 462 -37.72 17.00 28.13
CA SER A 462 -37.51 17.10 29.59
C SER A 462 -38.72 16.68 30.44
N ALA A 463 -39.45 15.62 30.08
CA ALA A 463 -40.60 15.14 30.84
C ALA A 463 -40.52 13.66 31.26
N THR A 464 -39.59 12.87 30.71
CA THR A 464 -39.47 11.42 31.01
C THR A 464 -38.30 11.06 31.94
N LYS A 465 -37.41 12.01 32.24
CA LYS A 465 -36.24 11.75 33.11
C LYS A 465 -36.57 11.77 34.61
N GLU A 466 -37.62 12.48 35.03
CA GLU A 466 -38.05 12.50 36.43
C GLU A 466 -38.81 11.22 36.86
N VAL A 467 -39.28 10.41 35.92
CA VAL A 467 -40.01 9.17 36.23
C VAL A 467 -39.08 7.94 36.28
N ALA A 468 -37.94 7.98 35.57
CA ALA A 468 -36.99 6.86 35.51
C ALA A 468 -36.04 6.78 36.72
N ASP A 469 -35.71 7.91 37.36
CA ASP A 469 -34.86 7.92 38.56
C ASP A 469 -35.62 7.48 39.85
N ILE A 470 -36.94 7.29 39.77
CA ILE A 470 -37.78 6.86 40.91
C ILE A 470 -37.93 5.32 40.98
N MET A 471 -37.63 4.57 39.91
CA MET A 471 -37.88 3.12 39.84
C MET A 471 -36.61 2.37 39.42
N GLY A 472 -35.78 2.05 40.41
CA GLY A 472 -34.45 1.46 40.21
C GLY A 472 -34.39 0.15 39.42
N GLY A 473 -33.31 0.02 38.64
CA GLY A 473 -32.63 -1.23 38.29
C GLY A 473 -33.48 -2.33 37.65
N GLY A 474 -33.58 -2.32 36.32
CA GLY A 474 -34.11 -3.45 35.55
C GLY A 474 -33.63 -3.42 34.09
N GLU A 475 -33.02 -4.52 33.66
CA GLU A 475 -32.51 -4.78 32.32
C GLU A 475 -33.66 -4.94 31.30
N ILE A 476 -33.66 -4.16 30.21
CA ILE A 476 -34.70 -4.26 29.17
C ILE A 476 -34.25 -5.29 28.11
N VAL A 477 -34.83 -6.49 28.20
CA VAL A 477 -34.78 -7.49 27.12
C VAL A 477 -35.72 -7.05 26.00
N ARG A 478 -35.18 -6.79 24.80
CA ARG A 478 -36.01 -6.65 23.59
C ARG A 478 -36.28 -8.03 23.00
N VAL A 479 -37.55 -8.44 23.06
CA VAL A 479 -38.08 -9.62 22.36
C VAL A 479 -38.65 -9.12 21.04
N ASP A 480 -38.02 -9.48 19.93
CA ASP A 480 -38.59 -9.25 18.60
C ASP A 480 -39.60 -10.36 18.31
N HIS A 481 -40.87 -10.00 18.16
CA HIS A 481 -41.91 -10.85 17.58
C HIS A 481 -42.51 -10.20 16.34
N ALA A 482 -42.63 -11.05 15.31
CA ALA A 482 -43.39 -10.97 14.06
C ALA A 482 -42.77 -10.17 12.90
#